data_AF-A0A1F4DQR2-F1
#
_entry.id   AF-A0A1F4DQR2-F1
#
_cell.length_a   1.000
_cell.length_b   1.000
_cell.length_c   1.000
_cell.angle_alpha   90.00
_cell.angle_beta   90.00
_cell.angle_gamma   90.00
#
_symmetry.space_group_name_H-M   'P 1'
#
loop_
_entity.id
_entity.type
_entity.pdbx_description
1 polymer ?
#
loop_
_entity_poly.entity_id
_entity_poly.type
_entity_poly.pdbx_seq_one_letter_code
_entity_poly.pdbx_strand_id
1 'polypeptide(L)'
;MVRLNRTRADYLEKFQELIDACNIGSRNIEEIFRDLVALSRALTEKQDRHVREHLSEEELTIFDILTRPGPNLTTEEREEVKKVARQLLARLNKLLVLGRRQKVQGRAGVRLAIEDVLDDGLPRTYTKELYKANCDVLFEHVYESYLGDGTSVFSVAA
;
A
#
# COMPACT_ATOMS: atom_id res chain seq x y z
N MET A 1 6.86 8.90 -0.47
CA MET A 1 5.47 8.55 -0.86
C MET A 1 5.40 7.17 -1.54
N VAL A 2 6.01 6.94 -2.72
CA VAL A 2 6.04 5.59 -3.36
C VAL A 2 6.81 4.55 -2.51
N ARG A 3 7.88 4.97 -1.83
CA ARG A 3 8.61 4.11 -0.88
C ARG A 3 7.76 3.57 0.27
N LEU A 4 6.68 4.29 0.63
CA LEU A 4 5.76 3.86 1.69
C LEU A 4 4.64 3.00 1.11
N ASN A 5 4.16 3.35 -0.08
CA ASN A 5 3.07 2.65 -0.74
C ASN A 5 3.34 2.56 -2.25
N ARG A 6 3.69 1.35 -2.70
CA ARG A 6 4.04 1.06 -4.10
C ARG A 6 2.88 1.22 -5.06
N THR A 7 1.63 1.11 -4.60
CA THR A 7 0.44 1.31 -5.46
C THR A 7 0.25 2.77 -5.87
N ARG A 8 1.16 3.67 -5.48
CA ARG A 8 1.19 5.09 -5.88
C ARG A 8 2.16 5.35 -7.05
N ALA A 9 2.72 4.31 -7.66
CA ALA A 9 3.69 4.41 -8.76
C ALA A 9 3.16 5.18 -9.99
N ASP A 10 1.86 5.09 -10.29
CA ASP A 10 1.21 5.76 -11.42
C ASP A 10 1.42 7.30 -11.43
N TYR A 11 1.67 7.90 -10.26
CA TYR A 11 1.93 9.34 -10.15
C TYR A 11 3.38 9.72 -10.45
N LEU A 12 4.32 8.80 -10.18
CA LEU A 12 5.72 8.97 -10.57
C LEU A 12 5.84 8.93 -12.09
N GLU A 13 5.12 8.02 -12.75
CA GLU A 13 5.04 7.93 -14.21
C GLU A 13 4.45 9.22 -14.81
N LYS A 14 3.30 9.70 -14.31
CA LYS A 14 2.71 10.98 -14.74
C LYS A 14 3.61 12.18 -14.53
N PHE A 15 4.40 12.19 -13.46
CA PHE A 15 5.39 13.25 -13.23
C PHE A 15 6.52 13.18 -14.25
N GLN A 16 7.00 11.98 -14.58
CA GLN A 16 8.03 11.77 -15.60
C GLN A 16 7.53 12.18 -16.99
N GLU A 17 6.30 11.83 -17.35
CA GLU A 17 5.67 12.25 -18.61
C GLU A 17 5.60 13.79 -18.74
N LEU A 18 5.32 14.51 -17.64
CA LEU A 18 5.32 15.97 -17.63
C LEU A 18 6.72 16.57 -17.80
N ILE A 19 7.74 15.97 -17.18
CA ILE A 19 9.15 16.36 -17.39
C ILE A 19 9.55 16.17 -18.84
N ASP A 20 9.22 15.02 -19.42
CA ASP A 20 9.59 14.66 -20.79
C ASP A 20 8.89 15.59 -21.80
N ALA A 21 7.61 15.89 -21.59
CA ALA A 21 6.87 16.85 -22.41
C ALA A 21 7.44 18.27 -22.35
N CYS A 22 7.95 18.68 -21.18
CA CYS A 22 8.61 19.97 -20.99
C CYS A 22 9.97 20.04 -21.72
N ASN A 23 10.75 18.95 -21.68
CA ASN A 23 12.07 18.87 -22.30
C ASN A 23 12.02 18.81 -23.84
N ILE A 24 10.93 18.28 -24.41
CA ILE A 24 10.73 18.20 -25.87
C ILE A 24 10.25 19.56 -26.45
N GLY A 25 9.87 20.52 -25.62
CA GLY A 25 9.42 21.85 -26.06
C GLY A 25 8.11 21.85 -26.86
N SER A 26 7.34 20.77 -26.79
CA SER A 26 6.16 20.54 -27.63
C SER A 26 4.84 21.09 -27.07
N ARG A 27 4.83 21.61 -25.83
CA ARG A 27 3.64 22.13 -25.15
C ARG A 27 3.81 23.55 -24.64
N ASN A 28 2.71 24.29 -24.57
CA ASN A 28 2.69 25.65 -24.04
C ASN A 28 3.01 25.61 -22.52
N ILE A 29 3.85 26.53 -22.06
CA ILE A 29 4.26 26.68 -20.65
C ILE A 29 3.04 26.80 -19.72
N GLU A 30 1.96 27.45 -20.17
CA GLU A 30 0.72 27.59 -19.39
C GLU A 30 -0.02 26.25 -19.21
N GLU A 31 0.05 25.35 -20.18
CA GLU A 31 -0.56 24.01 -20.10
C GLU A 31 0.25 23.12 -19.14
N ILE A 32 1.58 23.15 -19.25
CA ILE A 32 2.48 22.42 -18.34
C ILE A 32 2.27 22.88 -16.90
N PHE A 33 2.18 24.19 -16.66
CA PHE A 33 1.93 24.73 -15.32
C PHE A 33 0.57 24.26 -14.77
N ARG A 34 -0.48 24.27 -15.59
CA ARG A 34 -1.81 23.79 -15.20
C ARG A 34 -1.80 22.31 -14.82
N ASP A 35 -1.14 21.47 -15.63
CA ASP A 35 -1.02 20.05 -15.37
C ASP A 35 -0.20 19.77 -14.09
N LEU A 36 0.84 20.56 -13.83
CA LEU A 36 1.66 20.45 -12.64
C LEU A 36 0.89 20.85 -11.37
N VAL A 37 0.07 21.91 -11.44
CA VAL A 37 -0.86 22.29 -10.36
C VAL A 37 -1.93 21.21 -10.13
N ALA A 38 -2.48 20.64 -11.20
CA ALA A 38 -3.46 19.56 -11.10
C ALA A 38 -2.84 18.30 -10.46
N LEU A 39 -1.62 17.94 -10.86
CA LEU A 39 -0.88 16.84 -10.26
C LEU A 39 -0.59 17.10 -8.78
N SER A 40 -0.14 18.30 -8.43
CA SER A 40 0.11 18.68 -7.04
C SER A 40 -1.13 18.53 -6.18
N ARG A 41 -2.30 19.01 -6.64
CA ARG A 41 -3.58 18.84 -5.94
C ARG A 41 -3.97 17.38 -5.77
N ALA A 42 -3.85 16.59 -6.84
CA ALA A 42 -4.13 15.16 -6.80
C ALA A 42 -3.20 14.40 -5.84
N LEU A 43 -1.93 14.81 -5.73
CA LEU A 43 -0.98 14.27 -4.78
C LEU A 43 -1.37 14.62 -3.33
N THR A 44 -1.76 15.87 -3.06
CA THR A 44 -2.24 16.30 -1.73
C THR A 44 -3.48 15.50 -1.30
N GLU A 45 -4.49 15.36 -2.17
CA GLU A 45 -5.68 14.57 -1.88
C GLU A 45 -5.36 13.09 -1.58
N LYS A 46 -4.35 12.53 -2.24
CA LYS A 46 -3.88 11.17 -1.98
C LYS A 46 -3.14 11.05 -0.65
N GLN A 47 -2.38 12.06 -0.27
CA GLN A 47 -1.69 12.15 1.01
C GLN A 47 -2.70 12.22 2.16
N ASP A 48 -3.79 12.96 2.01
CA ASP A 48 -4.83 13.10 3.04
C ASP A 48 -5.84 11.94 3.06
N ARG A 49 -5.73 10.99 2.12
CA ARG A 49 -6.67 9.87 2.01
C ARG A 49 -6.65 8.97 3.24
N HIS A 50 -5.51 8.79 3.91
CA HIS A 50 -5.46 7.97 5.13
C HIS A 50 -6.36 8.55 6.23
N VAL A 51 -6.40 9.89 6.35
CA VAL A 51 -7.30 10.62 7.25
C VAL A 51 -8.77 10.36 6.90
N ARG A 52 -9.11 10.48 5.61
CA ARG A 52 -10.48 10.24 5.12
C ARG A 52 -10.94 8.80 5.29
N GLU A 53 -10.03 7.85 5.13
CA GLU A 53 -10.34 6.42 5.26
C GLU A 53 -10.27 5.93 6.71
N HIS A 54 -9.88 6.80 7.66
CA HIS A 54 -9.62 6.48 9.06
C HIS A 54 -8.63 5.30 9.22
N LEU A 55 -7.53 5.36 8.47
CA LEU A 55 -6.44 4.39 8.49
C LEU A 55 -5.11 5.11 8.71
N SER A 56 -4.15 4.44 9.32
CA SER A 56 -2.75 4.89 9.25
C SER A 56 -2.20 4.72 7.83
N GLU A 57 -1.09 5.38 7.49
CA GLU A 57 -0.45 5.19 6.17
C GLU A 57 -0.02 3.73 5.93
N GLU A 58 0.34 3.01 6.99
CA GLU A 58 0.74 1.60 6.94
C GLU A 58 -0.48 0.69 6.70
N GLU A 59 -1.59 0.94 7.41
CA GLU A 59 -2.87 0.25 7.18
C GLU A 59 -3.45 0.55 5.80
N LEU A 60 -3.35 1.81 5.35
CA LEU A 60 -3.80 2.22 4.02
C LEU A 60 -3.00 1.51 2.91
N THR A 61 -1.72 1.21 3.15
CA THR A 61 -0.90 0.48 2.19
C THR A 61 -1.36 -0.97 2.06
N ILE A 62 -1.64 -1.65 3.18
CA ILE A 62 -2.23 -3.00 3.16
C ILE A 62 -3.60 -2.96 2.46
N PHE A 63 -4.43 -1.98 2.79
CA PHE A 63 -5.74 -1.81 2.16
C PHE A 63 -5.64 -1.58 0.64
N ASP A 64 -4.71 -0.73 0.18
CA ASP A 64 -4.50 -0.48 -1.23
C ASP A 64 -4.01 -1.75 -1.95
N ILE A 65 -3.10 -2.53 -1.36
CA ILE A 65 -2.65 -3.83 -1.92
C ILE A 65 -3.83 -4.78 -2.10
N LEU A 66 -4.72 -4.85 -1.10
CA LEU A 66 -5.90 -5.71 -1.17
C LEU A 66 -6.95 -5.24 -2.18
N THR A 67 -6.91 -3.99 -2.63
CA THR A 67 -7.94 -3.39 -3.49
C THR A 67 -7.43 -3.01 -4.88
N ARG A 68 -6.12 -3.14 -5.15
CA ARG A 68 -5.46 -2.68 -6.38
C ARG A 68 -4.34 -3.63 -6.83
N PRO A 69 -4.60 -4.52 -7.81
CA PRO A 69 -5.90 -4.82 -8.42
C PRO A 69 -6.81 -5.58 -7.45
N GLY A 70 -8.12 -5.37 -7.54
CA GLY A 70 -9.09 -6.02 -6.67
C GLY A 70 -10.48 -6.08 -7.29
N PRO A 71 -11.41 -6.83 -6.68
CA PRO A 71 -12.79 -6.90 -7.15
C PRO A 71 -13.51 -5.56 -6.93
N ASN A 72 -14.66 -5.39 -7.58
CA ASN A 72 -15.56 -4.29 -7.26
C ASN A 72 -16.20 -4.56 -5.90
N LEU A 73 -15.90 -3.72 -4.90
CA LEU A 73 -16.40 -3.86 -3.54
C LEU A 73 -17.60 -2.94 -3.29
N THR A 74 -18.59 -3.41 -2.55
CA THR A 74 -19.62 -2.54 -1.96
C THR A 74 -19.03 -1.68 -0.83
N THR A 75 -19.79 -0.70 -0.35
CA THR A 75 -19.38 0.11 0.81
C THR A 75 -19.13 -0.76 2.04
N GLU A 76 -19.97 -1.75 2.28
CA GLU A 76 -19.87 -2.69 3.40
C GLU A 76 -18.62 -3.58 3.27
N GLU A 77 -18.42 -4.20 2.11
CA GLU A 77 -17.25 -5.03 1.83
C GLU A 77 -15.94 -4.23 1.95
N ARG A 78 -15.97 -2.96 1.54
CA ARG A 78 -14.83 -2.05 1.69
C ARG A 78 -14.48 -1.84 3.16
N GLU A 79 -15.46 -1.67 4.03
CA GLU A 79 -15.24 -1.56 5.48
C GLU A 79 -14.73 -2.87 6.10
N GLU A 80 -15.14 -4.03 5.57
CA GLU A 80 -14.57 -5.33 5.94
C GLU A 80 -13.08 -5.40 5.59
N VAL A 81 -12.70 -5.05 4.36
CA VAL A 81 -11.29 -5.03 3.93
C VAL A 81 -10.45 -4.05 4.76
N LYS A 82 -11.02 -2.92 5.20
CA LYS A 82 -10.34 -2.03 6.16
C LYS A 82 -10.08 -2.70 7.50
N LYS A 83 -11.05 -3.44 8.04
CA LYS A 83 -10.86 -4.20 9.29
C LYS A 83 -9.77 -5.26 9.14
N VAL A 84 -9.75 -5.97 8.01
CA VAL A 84 -8.69 -6.94 7.66
C VAL A 84 -7.32 -6.25 7.67
N ALA A 85 -7.20 -5.08 7.04
CA ALA A 85 -5.94 -4.34 7.01
C ALA A 85 -5.41 -3.99 8.41
N ARG A 86 -6.30 -3.51 9.30
CA ARG A 86 -5.95 -3.19 10.70
C ARG A 86 -5.53 -4.44 11.49
N GLN A 87 -6.31 -5.52 11.36
CA GLN A 87 -6.04 -6.77 12.06
C GLN A 87 -4.72 -7.40 11.61
N LEU A 88 -4.47 -7.41 10.30
CA LEU A 88 -3.25 -7.92 9.73
C LEU A 88 -2.04 -7.14 10.25
N LEU A 89 -2.09 -5.80 10.19
CA LEU A 89 -0.99 -4.97 10.67
C LEU A 89 -0.70 -5.22 12.16
N ALA A 90 -1.73 -5.29 13.00
CA ALA A 90 -1.57 -5.57 14.43
C ALA A 90 -0.92 -6.95 14.68
N ARG A 91 -1.28 -7.96 13.89
CA ARG A 91 -0.71 -9.32 13.99
C ARG A 91 0.75 -9.34 13.52
N LEU A 92 1.05 -8.68 12.40
CA LEU A 92 2.41 -8.55 11.85
C LEU A 92 3.34 -7.82 12.82
N ASN A 93 2.90 -6.70 13.40
CA ASN A 93 3.71 -5.94 14.36
C ASN A 93 4.11 -6.79 15.58
N LYS A 94 3.18 -7.58 16.12
CA LYS A 94 3.47 -8.53 17.22
C LYS A 94 4.51 -9.57 16.80
N LEU A 95 4.35 -10.16 15.61
CA LEU A 95 5.26 -11.17 15.07
C LEU A 95 6.67 -10.61 14.80
N LEU A 96 6.77 -9.42 14.24
CA LEU A 96 8.04 -8.77 13.93
C LEU A 96 8.80 -8.38 15.20
N VAL A 97 8.10 -7.90 16.24
CA VAL A 97 8.72 -7.63 17.56
C VAL A 97 9.28 -8.90 18.19
N LEU A 98 8.55 -10.02 18.12
CA LEU A 98 9.01 -11.33 18.61
C LEU A 98 10.16 -11.88 17.76
N GLY A 99 10.04 -11.81 16.44
CA GLY A 99 11.01 -12.34 15.48
C GLY A 99 12.37 -11.64 15.50
N ARG A 100 12.43 -10.36 15.86
CA ARG A 100 13.71 -9.65 16.11
C ARG A 100 14.57 -10.33 17.18
N ARG A 101 13.97 -11.07 18.11
CA ARG A 101 14.67 -11.85 19.14
C ARG A 101 15.07 -13.26 18.65
N GLN A 102 14.42 -13.77 17.60
CA GLN A 102 14.56 -15.15 17.10
C GLN A 102 14.71 -15.15 15.56
N LYS A 103 15.92 -14.79 15.09
CA LYS A 103 16.29 -14.45 13.68
C LYS A 103 15.86 -15.41 12.56
N VAL A 104 15.32 -16.60 12.82
CA VAL A 104 15.09 -17.66 11.81
C VAL A 104 13.61 -18.07 11.64
N GLN A 105 12.74 -17.88 12.65
CA GLN A 105 11.33 -18.34 12.57
C GLN A 105 10.34 -17.34 11.97
N GLY A 106 10.78 -16.13 11.61
CA GLY A 106 9.87 -15.05 11.19
C GLY A 106 9.18 -15.27 9.83
N ARG A 107 9.83 -15.90 8.85
CA ARG A 107 9.35 -15.90 7.45
C ARG A 107 8.08 -16.74 7.25
N ALA A 108 8.09 -17.99 7.71
CA ALA A 108 6.92 -18.87 7.61
C ALA A 108 5.76 -18.35 8.48
N GLY A 109 6.06 -17.83 9.68
CA GLY A 109 5.06 -17.25 10.58
C GLY A 109 4.37 -16.01 9.99
N VAL A 110 5.11 -15.14 9.29
CA VAL A 110 4.54 -13.99 8.57
C VAL A 110 3.61 -14.45 7.47
N ARG A 111 4.02 -15.43 6.65
CA ARG A 111 3.18 -15.94 5.56
C ARG A 111 1.87 -16.56 6.07
N LEU A 112 1.96 -17.42 7.09
CA LEU A 112 0.78 -18.00 7.73
C LEU A 112 -0.14 -16.94 8.33
N ALA A 113 0.41 -15.91 8.97
CA ALA A 113 -0.40 -14.84 9.53
C ALA A 113 -1.13 -14.01 8.47
N ILE A 114 -0.52 -13.82 7.29
CA ILE A 114 -1.18 -13.18 6.15
C ILE A 114 -2.31 -14.08 5.63
N GLU A 115 -2.01 -15.35 5.36
CA GLU A 115 -2.99 -16.31 4.84
C GLU A 115 -4.20 -16.45 5.78
N ASP A 116 -3.97 -16.70 7.08
CA ASP A 116 -5.04 -16.83 8.08
C ASP A 116 -5.97 -15.60 8.12
N VAL A 117 -5.39 -14.39 8.20
CA VAL A 117 -6.18 -13.16 8.37
C VAL A 117 -6.96 -12.83 7.10
N LEU A 118 -6.41 -13.12 5.93
CA LEU A 118 -7.11 -12.91 4.66
C LEU A 118 -8.22 -13.95 4.47
N ASP A 119 -8.00 -15.22 4.83
CA ASP A 119 -9.00 -16.29 4.68
C ASP A 119 -10.21 -16.05 5.60
N ASP A 120 -9.95 -15.62 6.84
CA ASP A 120 -10.99 -15.33 7.83
C ASP A 120 -11.80 -14.06 7.50
N GLY A 121 -11.19 -13.09 6.83
CA GLY A 121 -11.67 -11.71 6.82
C GLY A 121 -12.02 -11.13 5.46
N LEU A 122 -11.51 -11.67 4.34
CA LEU A 122 -11.82 -11.13 3.03
C LEU A 122 -13.27 -11.45 2.59
N PRO A 123 -13.97 -10.50 1.97
CA PRO A 123 -15.29 -10.73 1.37
C PRO A 123 -15.26 -11.87 0.34
N ARG A 124 -16.42 -12.52 0.13
CA ARG A 124 -16.57 -13.62 -0.84
C ARG A 124 -16.28 -13.22 -2.29
N THR A 125 -16.27 -11.92 -2.58
CA THR A 125 -16.00 -11.36 -3.90
C THR A 125 -14.53 -11.56 -4.32
N TYR A 126 -13.63 -11.89 -3.38
CA TYR A 126 -12.25 -12.27 -3.69
C TYR A 126 -12.18 -13.72 -4.19
N THR A 127 -11.72 -13.90 -5.43
CA THR A 127 -11.47 -15.23 -5.98
C THR A 127 -10.22 -15.85 -5.37
N LYS A 128 -10.05 -17.17 -5.53
CA LYS A 128 -8.88 -17.89 -5.03
C LYS A 128 -7.57 -17.37 -5.64
N GLU A 129 -7.62 -16.93 -6.90
CA GLU A 129 -6.48 -16.34 -7.61
C GLU A 129 -6.10 -14.99 -7.02
N LEU A 130 -7.08 -14.11 -6.78
CA LEU A 130 -6.87 -12.80 -6.15
C LEU A 130 -6.36 -12.96 -4.72
N TYR A 131 -6.94 -13.88 -3.94
CA TYR A 131 -6.48 -14.21 -2.60
C TYR A 131 -4.98 -14.58 -2.58
N LYS A 132 -4.56 -15.50 -3.47
CA LYS A 132 -3.16 -15.93 -3.56
C LYS A 132 -2.23 -14.79 -3.95
N ALA A 133 -2.61 -14.02 -4.97
CA ALA A 133 -1.83 -12.86 -5.41
C ALA A 133 -1.67 -11.84 -4.28
N ASN A 134 -2.76 -11.54 -3.55
CA ASN A 134 -2.73 -10.65 -2.40
C ASN A 134 -1.81 -11.16 -1.28
N CYS A 135 -1.85 -12.45 -0.98
CA CYS A 135 -0.94 -13.06 -0.01
C CYS A 135 0.53 -12.87 -0.41
N ASP A 136 0.87 -13.13 -1.67
CA ASP A 136 2.24 -13.01 -2.17
C ASP A 136 2.73 -11.55 -2.16
N VAL A 137 1.91 -10.60 -2.63
CA VAL A 137 2.26 -9.16 -2.65
C VAL A 137 2.40 -8.59 -1.23
N LEU A 138 1.51 -8.95 -0.31
CA LEU A 138 1.62 -8.54 1.09
C LEU A 138 2.87 -9.10 1.75
N PHE A 139 3.17 -10.37 1.46
CA PHE A 139 4.36 -11.02 1.99
C PHE A 139 5.64 -10.34 1.51
N GLU A 140 5.72 -10.01 0.21
CA GLU A 140 6.83 -9.24 -0.35
C GLU A 140 6.93 -7.84 0.26
N HIS A 141 5.81 -7.12 0.36
CA HIS A 141 5.76 -5.79 0.97
C HIS A 141 6.29 -5.79 2.41
N VAL A 142 5.88 -6.77 3.23
CA VAL A 142 6.38 -6.91 4.60
C VAL A 142 7.88 -7.22 4.60
N TYR A 143 8.35 -8.05 3.67
CA TYR A 143 9.77 -8.37 3.61
C TYR A 143 10.62 -7.13 3.30
N GLU A 144 10.23 -6.35 2.29
CA GLU A 144 10.97 -5.15 1.89
C GLU A 144 10.85 -4.00 2.91
N SER A 145 9.70 -3.85 3.56
CA SER A 145 9.41 -2.72 4.45
C SER A 145 10.05 -2.85 5.84
N TYR A 146 10.33 -4.08 6.29
CA TYR A 146 10.79 -4.35 7.66
C TYR A 146 12.08 -5.15 7.80
N LEU A 147 12.58 -5.83 6.75
CA LEU A 147 13.81 -6.65 6.82
C LEU A 147 15.06 -5.97 6.23
N GLY A 148 15.03 -4.66 5.97
CA GLY A 148 16.24 -3.80 5.91
C GLY A 148 16.90 -3.62 7.29
N ASP A 149 17.71 -2.57 7.49
CA ASP A 149 18.58 -2.28 8.68
C ASP A 149 17.89 -2.22 10.08
N GLY A 150 16.69 -2.78 10.25
CA GLY A 150 15.95 -2.85 11.51
C GLY A 150 14.95 -1.71 11.71
N THR A 151 14.88 -0.79 10.75
CA THR A 151 14.05 0.41 10.79
C THR A 151 12.92 0.27 9.77
N SER A 152 11.67 0.23 10.23
CA SER A 152 10.49 0.22 9.35
C SER A 152 10.52 1.47 8.46
N VAL A 153 10.19 1.35 7.17
CA VAL A 153 10.08 2.53 6.27
C VAL A 153 9.07 3.56 6.79
N PHE A 154 8.15 3.15 7.66
CA PHE A 154 7.14 3.99 8.30
C PHE A 154 7.64 4.72 9.56
N SER A 155 8.80 4.34 10.12
CA SER A 155 9.34 4.93 11.37
C SER A 155 10.10 6.26 11.19
N VAL A 156 10.45 6.63 9.96
CA VAL A 156 11.12 7.91 9.63
C VAL A 156 10.09 9.04 9.41
N ALA A 157 8.80 8.71 9.43
CA ALA A 157 7.70 9.62 9.09
C ALA A 157 6.81 10.03 10.28
N ALA A 158 7.27 9.79 11.52
CA ALA A 158 6.58 10.19 12.75
C ALA A 158 7.06 11.56 13.26
#